data_AF-A0AAV6I1E4-F1
#
_entry.id   AF-A0AAV6I1E4-F1
#
_cell.length_a   1.000
_cell.length_b   1.000
_cell.length_c   1.000
_cell.angle_alpha   90.00
_cell.angle_beta   90.00
_cell.angle_gamma   90.00
#
_symmetry.space_group_name_H-M   'P 1'
#
loop_
_entity.id
_entity.type
_entity.pdbx_description
1 polymer ?
#
loop_
_entity_poly.entity_id
_entity_poly.type
_entity_poly.pdbx_seq_one_letter_code
_entity_poly.pdbx_strand_id
1 'polypeptide(L)'
;METKEKVTLQSSVLFAEAQEEHQPLPSDIFFQWPSVFVRLGNMSTFSRRLALISFVSFMELLEDVSLPKATLEEFASVYGGLAALGSYQLEIDYLRKRIDQMAFLLELPAWRDRLEKVSKELEEVEVTATRLRKRKKKLEGEVAERESASSGGFDMSSHAGQGLRR
;
A
#
# COMPACT_ATOMS: atom_id res chain seq x y z
N MET A 1 -19.03 -33.69 -24.70
CA MET A 1 -17.56 -33.59 -24.74
C MET A 1 -17.22 -32.41 -25.62
N GLU A 2 -16.87 -31.27 -25.03
CA GLU A 2 -16.41 -30.10 -25.79
C GLU A 2 -15.03 -30.40 -26.35
N THR A 3 -14.94 -30.48 -27.67
CA THR A 3 -13.66 -30.47 -28.38
C THR A 3 -13.00 -29.12 -28.14
N LYS A 4 -12.09 -29.04 -27.17
CA LYS A 4 -11.11 -27.96 -27.10
C LYS A 4 -10.27 -28.07 -28.36
N GLU A 5 -10.60 -27.29 -29.38
CA GLU A 5 -9.68 -27.03 -30.49
C GLU A 5 -8.35 -26.59 -29.87
N LYS A 6 -7.33 -27.43 -30.02
CA LYS A 6 -5.94 -27.03 -29.74
C LYS A 6 -5.58 -26.02 -30.82
N VAL A 7 -5.88 -24.75 -30.58
CA VAL A 7 -5.35 -23.64 -31.38
C VAL A 7 -3.83 -23.76 -31.32
N THR A 8 -3.24 -24.23 -32.41
CA THR A 8 -1.80 -24.39 -32.51
C THR A 8 -1.26 -23.04 -32.96
N LEU A 9 -0.94 -22.18 -32.00
CA LEU A 9 -0.37 -20.86 -32.25
C LEU A 9 1.05 -21.00 -32.79
N GLN A 10 1.22 -20.78 -34.09
CA GLN A 10 2.53 -20.70 -34.72
C GLN A 10 3.03 -19.25 -34.65
N SER A 11 4.19 -19.04 -34.05
CA SER A 11 4.84 -17.72 -33.96
C SER A 11 5.06 -17.11 -35.34
N SER A 12 5.46 -17.91 -36.32
CA SER A 12 5.63 -17.49 -37.71
C SER A 12 4.36 -16.90 -38.34
N VAL A 13 3.17 -17.36 -37.93
CA VAL A 13 1.87 -16.87 -38.42
C VAL A 13 1.38 -15.66 -37.62
N LEU A 14 1.69 -15.61 -36.33
CA LEU A 14 1.35 -14.47 -35.46
C LEU A 14 2.15 -13.23 -35.81
N PHE A 15 3.45 -13.39 -36.07
CA PHE A 15 4.40 -12.30 -36.26
C PHE A 15 4.78 -12.07 -37.72
N ALA A 16 4.22 -12.81 -38.68
CA ALA A 16 4.47 -12.66 -40.11
C ALA A 16 4.41 -11.20 -40.60
N GLU A 17 3.56 -10.39 -39.96
CA GLU A 17 3.27 -9.02 -40.36
C GLU A 17 3.72 -7.97 -39.34
N ALA A 18 4.43 -8.38 -38.29
CA ALA A 18 5.19 -7.45 -37.48
C ALA A 18 6.37 -6.94 -38.33
N GLN A 19 6.63 -5.63 -38.29
CA GLN A 19 7.85 -5.07 -38.90
C GLN A 19 9.07 -5.81 -38.34
N GLU A 20 10.07 -6.10 -39.18
CA GLU A 20 11.25 -6.88 -38.81
C GLU A 20 11.96 -6.33 -37.56
N GLU A 21 11.98 -5.01 -37.39
CA GLU A 21 12.56 -4.30 -36.24
C GLU A 21 11.84 -4.60 -34.92
N HIS A 22 10.55 -4.93 -34.98
CA HIS A 22 9.69 -5.17 -33.83
C HIS A 22 9.43 -6.66 -33.58
N GLN A 23 10.00 -7.57 -34.39
CA GLN A 23 9.82 -9.02 -34.20
C GLN A 23 10.57 -9.65 -33.01
N PRO A 24 11.77 -9.19 -32.60
CA PRO A 24 12.53 -9.89 -31.55
C PRO A 24 11.82 -9.90 -30.20
N LEU A 25 11.37 -8.72 -29.74
CA LEU A 25 10.81 -8.55 -28.40
C LEU A 25 9.47 -9.29 -28.19
N PRO A 26 8.47 -9.22 -29.09
CA PRO A 26 7.25 -10.02 -28.97
C PRO A 26 7.50 -11.52 -29.15
N SER A 27 8.49 -11.92 -29.96
CA SER A 27 8.83 -13.33 -30.14
C SER A 27 9.42 -13.92 -28.87
N ASP A 28 10.36 -13.22 -28.21
CA ASP A 28 10.95 -13.65 -26.94
C ASP A 28 9.89 -13.77 -25.86
N ILE A 29 8.97 -12.81 -25.78
CA ILE A 29 7.85 -12.84 -24.83
C ILE A 29 6.86 -13.95 -25.19
N PHE A 30 6.62 -14.24 -26.47
CA PHE A 30 5.76 -15.34 -26.89
C PHE A 30 6.30 -16.70 -26.47
N PHE A 31 7.62 -16.93 -26.56
CA PHE A 31 8.21 -18.19 -26.12
C PHE A 31 8.13 -18.38 -24.61
N GLN A 32 8.17 -17.29 -23.84
CA GLN A 32 8.05 -17.34 -22.39
C GLN A 32 6.57 -17.39 -21.93
N TRP A 33 5.68 -16.69 -22.63
CA TRP A 33 4.29 -16.44 -22.24
C TRP A 33 3.35 -16.50 -23.45
N PRO A 34 3.18 -17.68 -24.08
CA PRO A 34 2.38 -17.81 -25.29
C PRO A 34 0.89 -17.48 -25.06
N SER A 35 0.40 -17.61 -23.83
CA SER A 35 -0.99 -17.31 -23.45
C SER A 35 -1.38 -15.84 -23.70
N VAL A 36 -0.42 -14.92 -23.60
CA VAL A 36 -0.62 -13.47 -23.84
C VAL A 36 -1.18 -13.22 -25.23
N PHE A 37 -0.76 -14.01 -26.22
CA PHE A 37 -1.06 -13.80 -27.63
C PHE A 37 -2.13 -14.75 -28.18
N VAL A 38 -2.68 -15.67 -27.38
CA VAL A 38 -3.62 -16.71 -27.85
C VAL A 38 -4.80 -16.09 -28.61
N ARG A 39 -5.33 -14.98 -28.11
CA ARG A 39 -6.50 -14.32 -28.70
C ARG A 39 -6.20 -13.59 -30.00
N LEU A 40 -4.93 -13.25 -30.27
CA LEU A 40 -4.52 -12.63 -31.52
C LEU A 40 -4.64 -13.58 -32.73
N GLY A 41 -4.57 -14.90 -32.50
CA GLY A 41 -4.73 -15.90 -33.55
C GLY A 41 -6.08 -15.81 -34.26
N ASN A 42 -7.12 -15.34 -33.57
CA ASN A 42 -8.48 -15.21 -34.09
C ASN A 42 -8.79 -13.79 -34.61
N MET A 43 -7.83 -12.86 -34.53
CA MET A 43 -8.02 -11.49 -34.96
C MET A 43 -7.71 -11.30 -36.45
N SER A 44 -8.37 -10.30 -37.04
CA SER A 44 -8.00 -9.80 -38.35
C SER A 44 -6.52 -9.43 -38.38
N THR A 45 -5.91 -9.63 -39.53
CA THR A 45 -4.53 -9.23 -39.81
C THR A 45 -4.20 -7.80 -39.36
N PHE A 46 -5.06 -6.84 -39.71
CA PHE A 46 -4.89 -5.43 -39.34
C PHE A 46 -4.91 -5.21 -37.83
N SER A 47 -5.90 -5.78 -37.14
CA SER A 47 -6.03 -5.68 -35.68
C SER A 47 -4.86 -6.33 -34.95
N ARG A 48 -4.38 -7.47 -35.44
CA ARG A 48 -3.21 -8.17 -34.90
C ARG A 48 -1.96 -7.31 -34.99
N ARG A 49 -1.71 -6.69 -36.15
CA ARG A 49 -0.57 -5.79 -36.33
C ARG A 49 -0.60 -4.62 -35.37
N LEU A 50 -1.76 -3.98 -35.20
CA LEU A 50 -1.93 -2.88 -34.24
C LEU A 50 -1.71 -3.31 -32.79
N ALA A 51 -2.21 -4.50 -32.42
CA ALA A 51 -1.99 -5.06 -31.09
C ALA A 51 -0.50 -5.28 -30.79
N LEU A 52 0.25 -5.81 -31.77
CA LEU A 52 1.69 -6.05 -31.63
C LEU A 52 2.49 -4.75 -31.54
N ILE A 53 2.17 -3.74 -32.37
CA ILE A 53 2.80 -2.42 -32.27
C ILE A 53 2.53 -1.81 -30.90
N SER A 54 1.27 -1.83 -30.45
CA SER A 54 0.89 -1.30 -29.14
C SER A 54 1.61 -2.02 -28.00
N PHE A 55 1.80 -3.34 -28.14
CA PHE A 55 2.53 -4.15 -27.17
C PHE A 55 4.00 -3.78 -27.10
N VAL A 56 4.68 -3.61 -28.23
CA VAL A 56 6.08 -3.19 -28.26
C VAL A 56 6.24 -1.79 -27.66
N SER A 57 5.43 -0.82 -28.09
CA SER A 57 5.48 0.54 -27.54
C SER A 57 5.19 0.57 -26.03
N PHE A 58 4.35 -0.33 -25.53
CA PHE A 58 4.10 -0.47 -24.10
C PHE A 58 5.31 -1.04 -23.35
N MET A 59 6.00 -2.02 -23.93
CA MET A 59 7.20 -2.59 -23.32
C MET A 59 8.33 -1.56 -23.26
N GLU A 60 8.52 -0.77 -24.32
CA GLU A 60 9.48 0.34 -24.34
C GLU A 60 9.13 1.38 -23.24
N LEU A 61 7.86 1.76 -23.15
CA LEU A 61 7.39 2.65 -22.07
C LEU A 61 7.70 2.09 -20.67
N LEU A 62 7.54 0.78 -20.47
CA LEU A 62 7.85 0.15 -19.18
C LEU A 62 9.36 0.12 -18.89
N GLU A 63 10.22 -0.02 -19.89
CA GLU A 63 11.68 0.01 -19.73
C GLU A 63 12.18 1.40 -19.32
N ASP A 64 11.53 2.46 -19.83
CA ASP A 64 11.85 3.85 -19.47
C ASP A 64 11.46 4.22 -18.03
N VAL A 65 10.51 3.50 -17.42
CA VAL A 65 10.06 3.75 -16.05
C VAL A 65 10.99 3.10 -15.02
N SER A 66 11.82 3.92 -14.38
CA SER A 66 12.78 3.47 -13.36
C SER A 66 12.35 3.81 -11.93
N LEU A 67 12.24 2.79 -11.07
CA LEU A 67 12.13 3.01 -9.63
C LEU A 67 13.51 3.38 -9.05
N PRO A 68 13.59 4.29 -8.05
CA PRO A 68 12.48 4.95 -7.35
C PRO A 68 12.10 6.33 -7.94
N LYS A 69 12.59 6.69 -9.14
CA LYS A 69 12.40 8.03 -9.72
C LYS A 69 11.05 8.21 -10.42
N ALA A 70 10.31 7.12 -10.57
CA ALA A 70 9.07 7.12 -11.33
C ALA A 70 8.05 8.14 -10.79
N THR A 71 7.40 8.87 -11.69
CA THR A 71 6.41 9.89 -11.35
C THR A 71 4.98 9.36 -11.45
N LEU A 72 4.03 10.06 -10.81
CA LEU A 72 2.61 9.71 -10.94
C LEU A 72 2.11 9.82 -12.39
N GLU A 73 2.66 10.76 -13.17
CA GLU A 73 2.31 10.95 -14.59
C GLU A 73 2.82 9.80 -15.47
N GLU A 74 4.02 9.28 -15.18
CA GLU A 74 4.55 8.08 -15.83
C GLU A 74 3.67 6.87 -15.55
N PHE A 75 3.24 6.66 -14.29
CA PHE A 75 2.31 5.58 -13.97
C PHE A 75 0.95 5.76 -14.66
N ALA A 76 0.43 6.99 -14.79
CA ALA A 76 -0.80 7.24 -15.54
C ALA A 76 -0.66 6.83 -17.01
N SER A 77 0.49 7.13 -17.62
CA SER A 77 0.82 6.73 -18.99
C SER A 77 0.92 5.20 -19.12
N VAL A 78 1.56 4.53 -18.16
CA VAL A 78 1.64 3.07 -18.09
C VAL A 78 0.26 2.43 -17.96
N TYR A 79 -0.62 2.94 -17.09
CA TYR A 79 -1.99 2.42 -16.97
C TYR A 79 -2.80 2.65 -18.25
N GLY A 80 -2.59 3.77 -18.95
CA GLY A 80 -3.18 4.04 -20.26
C GLY A 80 -2.74 3.02 -21.32
N GLY A 81 -1.44 2.73 -21.39
CA GLY A 81 -0.89 1.71 -22.28
C GLY A 81 -1.44 0.30 -21.96
N LEU A 82 -1.52 -0.05 -20.68
CA LEU A 82 -2.10 -1.31 -20.24
C LEU A 82 -3.58 -1.45 -20.64
N ALA A 83 -4.36 -0.36 -20.52
CA ALA A 83 -5.75 -0.35 -20.97
C ALA A 83 -5.87 -0.53 -22.49
N ALA A 84 -4.98 0.07 -23.27
CA ALA A 84 -4.91 -0.12 -24.71
C ALA A 84 -4.62 -1.59 -25.07
N LEU A 85 -3.68 -2.25 -24.38
CA LEU A 85 -3.42 -3.68 -24.56
C LEU A 85 -4.63 -4.56 -24.19
N GLY A 86 -5.35 -4.20 -23.13
CA GLY A 86 -6.58 -4.88 -22.73
C GLY A 86 -7.66 -4.81 -23.81
N SER A 87 -7.73 -3.72 -24.58
CA SER A 87 -8.68 -3.58 -25.71
C SER A 87 -8.43 -4.59 -26.84
N TYR A 88 -7.17 -5.03 -27.01
CA TYR A 88 -6.78 -6.10 -27.92
C TYR A 88 -6.91 -7.50 -27.30
N GLN A 89 -7.56 -7.60 -26.13
CA GLN A 89 -7.80 -8.85 -25.40
C GLN A 89 -6.51 -9.65 -25.10
N LEU A 90 -5.36 -8.96 -24.97
CA LEU A 90 -4.14 -9.60 -24.54
C LEU A 90 -4.25 -10.01 -23.06
N GLU A 91 -3.73 -11.19 -22.71
CA GLU A 91 -3.73 -11.66 -21.32
C GLU A 91 -2.58 -11.00 -20.52
N ILE A 92 -2.83 -9.79 -20.03
CA ILE A 92 -1.82 -8.90 -19.41
C ILE A 92 -1.94 -8.77 -17.88
N ASP A 93 -2.67 -9.66 -17.22
CA ASP A 93 -2.88 -9.61 -15.76
C ASP A 93 -1.57 -9.62 -14.97
N TYR A 94 -0.55 -10.30 -15.47
CA TYR A 94 0.77 -10.32 -14.84
C TYR A 94 1.47 -8.94 -14.92
N LEU A 95 1.32 -8.22 -16.05
CA LEU A 95 1.84 -6.86 -16.22
C LEU A 95 1.12 -5.92 -15.27
N ARG A 96 -0.22 -6.03 -15.20
CA ARG A 96 -1.03 -5.24 -14.26
C ARG A 96 -0.53 -5.41 -12.82
N LYS A 97 -0.39 -6.65 -12.35
CA LYS A 97 0.10 -6.95 -11.00
C LYS A 97 1.49 -6.37 -10.75
N ARG A 98 2.38 -6.44 -11.73
CA ARG A 98 3.74 -5.89 -11.61
C ARG A 98 3.71 -4.36 -11.50
N ILE A 99 2.87 -3.69 -12.28
CA ILE A 99 2.71 -2.23 -12.25
C ILE A 99 2.11 -1.79 -10.91
N ASP A 100 1.07 -2.48 -10.44
CA ASP A 100 0.45 -2.21 -9.13
C ASP A 100 1.49 -2.34 -8.00
N GLN A 101 2.37 -3.35 -8.07
CA GLN A 101 3.47 -3.52 -7.12
C GLN A 101 4.49 -2.37 -7.19
N MET A 102 4.88 -1.96 -8.40
CA MET A 102 5.81 -0.85 -8.58
C MET A 102 5.23 0.47 -8.04
N ALA A 103 3.94 0.74 -8.29
CA ALA A 103 3.24 1.91 -7.77
C ALA A 103 3.19 1.88 -6.23
N PHE A 104 2.87 0.72 -5.63
CA PHE A 104 2.87 0.56 -4.18
C PHE A 104 4.25 0.81 -3.56
N LEU A 105 5.32 0.29 -4.19
CA LEU A 105 6.70 0.52 -3.74
C LEU A 105 7.07 2.01 -3.73
N LEU A 106 6.52 2.80 -4.65
CA LEU A 106 6.72 4.25 -4.70
C LEU A 106 6.07 4.96 -3.49
N GLU A 107 4.93 4.47 -3.02
CA GLU A 107 4.21 5.05 -1.87
C GLU A 107 4.79 4.63 -0.52
N LEU A 108 5.52 3.51 -0.45
CA LEU A 108 6.07 2.97 0.80
C LEU A 108 6.86 3.97 1.65
N PRO A 109 7.72 4.85 1.09
CA PRO A 109 8.40 5.87 1.87
C PRO A 109 7.42 6.80 2.60
N ALA A 110 6.40 7.30 1.90
CA ALA A 110 5.38 8.17 2.50
C ALA A 110 4.58 7.45 3.61
N TRP A 111 4.28 6.16 3.42
CA TRP A 111 3.65 5.34 4.46
C TRP A 111 4.57 5.13 5.67
N ARG A 112 5.88 4.95 5.46
CA ARG A 112 6.86 4.86 6.56
C ARG A 112 6.96 6.17 7.34
N ASP A 113 6.99 7.31 6.66
CA ASP A 113 7.05 8.61 7.32
C ASP A 113 5.80 8.88 8.17
N ARG A 114 4.61 8.50 7.67
CA ARG A 114 3.35 8.57 8.43
C ARG A 114 3.38 7.67 9.65
N LEU A 115 3.87 6.45 9.51
CA LEU A 115 4.01 5.51 10.62
C LEU A 115 4.93 6.07 11.70
N GLU A 116 6.09 6.59 11.32
CA GLU A 116 7.05 7.21 12.24
C GLU A 116 6.44 8.40 12.99
N LYS A 117 5.65 9.23 12.31
CA LYS A 117 4.95 10.34 12.95
C LYS A 117 3.95 9.86 14.00
N VAL A 118 3.13 8.85 13.68
CA VAL A 118 2.16 8.27 14.61
C VAL A 118 2.87 7.63 15.81
N SER A 119 4.00 6.97 15.59
CA SER A 119 4.80 6.40 16.68
C SER A 119 5.26 7.46 17.67
N LYS A 120 5.74 8.62 17.19
CA LYS A 120 6.15 9.74 18.05
C LYS A 120 4.99 10.33 18.85
N GLU A 121 3.84 10.53 18.20
CA GLU A 121 2.62 11.00 18.88
C GLU A 121 2.18 10.03 19.99
N LEU A 122 2.30 8.72 19.76
CA LEU A 122 2.00 7.70 20.75
C LEU A 122 2.93 7.78 21.96
N GLU A 123 4.24 7.92 21.74
CA GLU A 123 5.24 8.08 22.81
C GLU A 123 4.94 9.33 23.68
N GLU A 124 4.60 10.46 23.07
CA GLU A 124 4.24 11.68 23.80
C GLU A 124 2.98 11.50 24.68
N VAL A 125 1.97 10.79 24.16
CA VAL A 125 0.76 10.45 24.90
C VAL A 125 1.09 9.52 26.09
N GLU A 126 1.96 8.55 25.93
CA GLU A 126 2.39 7.64 27.00
C GLU A 126 3.13 8.38 28.13
N VAL A 127 4.01 9.32 27.77
CA VAL A 127 4.69 10.20 28.73
C VAL A 127 3.68 11.06 29.49
N THR A 128 2.69 11.61 28.80
CA THR A 128 1.63 12.40 29.42
C THR A 128 0.77 11.57 30.36
N ALA A 129 0.39 10.36 29.94
CA ALA A 129 -0.39 9.43 30.74
C ALA A 129 0.35 8.99 32.00
N THR A 130 1.64 8.70 31.91
CA THR A 130 2.47 8.38 33.09
C THR A 130 2.59 9.56 34.04
N ARG A 131 2.76 10.80 33.53
CA ARG A 131 2.73 12.01 34.36
C ARG A 131 1.40 12.20 35.09
N LEU A 132 0.28 12.02 34.38
CA LEU A 132 -1.06 12.13 34.97
C LEU A 132 -1.31 11.05 36.03
N ARG A 133 -0.87 9.80 35.80
CA ARG A 133 -0.93 8.72 36.81
C ARG A 133 -0.15 9.06 38.08
N LYS A 134 1.05 9.64 37.95
CA LYS A 134 1.84 10.11 39.11
C LYS A 134 1.08 11.20 39.87
N ARG A 135 0.51 12.18 39.16
CA ARG A 135 -0.28 13.28 39.77
C ARG A 135 -1.53 12.77 40.47
N LYS A 136 -2.24 11.80 39.88
CA LYS A 136 -3.40 11.13 40.50
C LYS A 136 -3.02 10.50 41.84
N LYS A 137 -1.97 9.68 41.89
CA LYS A 137 -1.50 9.03 43.14
C LYS A 137 -1.15 10.05 44.23
N LYS A 138 -0.52 11.16 43.85
CA LYS A 138 -0.19 12.24 44.79
C LYS A 138 -1.46 12.85 45.40
N LEU A 139 -2.45 13.17 44.56
CA LEU A 139 -3.72 13.73 45.01
C LEU A 139 -4.51 12.75 45.87
N GLU A 140 -4.51 11.45 45.53
CA GLU A 140 -5.12 10.41 46.38
C GLU A 140 -4.50 10.38 47.78
N GLY A 141 -3.17 10.53 47.89
CA GLY A 141 -2.49 10.66 49.17
C GLY A 141 -2.88 11.93 49.93
N GLU A 142 -2.86 13.10 49.27
CA GLU A 142 -3.26 14.38 49.87
C GLU A 142 -4.71 14.38 50.36
N VAL A 143 -5.62 13.70 49.65
CA VAL A 143 -7.02 13.51 50.07
C VAL A 143 -7.09 12.65 51.32
N ALA A 144 -6.42 11.49 51.33
CA ALA A 144 -6.43 10.58 52.48
C ALA A 144 -5.86 11.22 53.75
N GLU A 145 -4.80 12.03 53.62
CA GLU A 145 -4.23 12.81 54.74
C GLU A 145 -5.23 13.82 55.30
N ARG A 146 -5.93 14.57 54.43
CA ARG A 146 -6.94 15.55 54.85
C ARG A 146 -8.16 14.91 55.50
N GLU A 147 -8.63 13.78 54.97
CA GLU A 147 -9.71 13.00 55.58
C GLU A 147 -9.31 12.49 56.98
N SER A 148 -8.08 12.00 57.12
CA SER A 148 -7.55 11.54 58.42
C SER A 148 -7.46 12.69 59.43
N ALA A 149 -6.92 13.85 59.03
CA ALA A 149 -6.83 15.04 59.88
C ALA A 149 -8.21 15.60 60.28
N SER A 150 -9.21 15.51 59.39
CA SER A 150 -10.60 15.89 59.68
C SER A 150 -11.30 14.92 60.66
N SER A 151 -10.87 13.66 60.70
CA SER A 151 -11.42 12.64 61.60
C SER A 151 -10.77 12.63 63.00
N GLY A 152 -9.63 13.30 63.16
CA GLY A 152 -9.00 13.58 64.45
C GLY A 152 -9.83 14.58 65.23
N GLY A 153 -10.86 14.09 65.93
CA GLY A 153 -11.76 14.88 66.74
C GLY A 153 -11.01 15.75 67.75
N PHE A 154 -11.41 17.02 67.81
CA PHE A 154 -11.04 17.95 68.86
C PHE A 154 -11.59 17.41 70.20
N ASP A 155 -10.77 16.70 70.97
CA ASP A 155 -11.14 16.24 72.31
C ASP A 155 -11.09 17.43 73.29
N MET A 156 -12.23 18.11 73.42
CA MET A 156 -12.44 19.22 74.35
C MET A 156 -12.63 18.75 75.81
N SER A 157 -12.46 17.46 76.13
CA SER A 157 -12.72 16.94 77.48
C SER A 157 -11.66 17.30 78.53
N SER A 158 -10.51 17.87 78.15
CA SER A 158 -9.41 18.16 79.10
C SER A 158 -9.49 19.50 79.84
N HIS A 159 -10.42 20.42 79.49
CA HIS A 159 -10.42 21.79 80.02
C HIS A 159 -11.53 22.13 81.05
N ALA A 160 -12.36 21.17 81.45
CA ALA A 160 -13.49 21.44 82.36
C ALA A 160 -13.20 21.29 83.87
N GLY A 161 -11.95 21.08 84.30
CA GLY A 161 -11.66 20.47 85.61
C GLY A 161 -10.87 21.27 86.66
N GLN A 162 -10.46 22.52 86.44
CA GLN A 162 -9.64 23.25 87.42
C GLN A 162 -10.18 24.65 87.70
N GLY A 163 -11.20 24.71 88.56
CA GLY A 163 -11.68 25.97 89.09
C GLY A 163 -12.87 25.75 90.02
N LEU A 164 -12.60 25.31 91.26
CA LEU A 164 -13.37 25.55 92.48
C LEU A 164 -13.03 24.49 93.53
N ARG A 165 -11.99 24.75 94.33
CA ARG A 165 -11.99 24.30 95.73
C ARG A 165 -11.63 25.51 96.60
N ARG A 166 -12.59 25.84 97.47
CA ARG A 166 -12.43 26.75 98.61
C ARG A 166 -11.50 26.12 99.64
#